data_AF-A0A2N2M3T0-F1
#
_entry.id   AF-A0A2N2M3T0-F1
#
_cell.length_a   1.000
_cell.length_b   1.000
_cell.length_c   1.000
_cell.angle_alpha   90.00
_cell.angle_beta   90.00
_cell.angle_gamma   90.00
#
_symmetry.space_group_name_H-M   'P 1'
#
loop_
_entity.id
_entity.type
_entity.pdbx_description
1 polymer ?
#
loop_
_entity_poly.entity_id
_entity_poly.type
_entity_poly.pdbx_seq_one_letter_code
_entity_poly.pdbx_strand_id
1 'polypeptide(L)'
;MKIIPWILFGLSLLAGLYLLVLLLNGGAALEDSRSEVVRLRERSNLALSIVRNDWLGKNKASVTNLSKGLEQHGVIVGVEGNNFKIGDFIFETNGDSVIKVNYID
;
A
#
# COMPACT_ATOMS: atom_id res chain seq x y z
N MET A 1 39.63 23.58 39.77
CA MET A 1 38.37 22.82 39.95
C MET A 1 37.19 23.33 39.11
N LYS A 2 37.38 24.16 38.06
CA LYS A 2 36.28 24.73 37.26
C LYS A 2 35.94 23.97 35.97
N ILE A 3 36.71 22.94 35.60
CA ILE A 3 36.57 22.22 34.33
C ILE A 3 35.49 21.12 34.39
N ILE A 4 35.29 20.52 35.57
CA ILE A 4 34.34 19.42 35.78
C ILE A 4 32.90 19.80 35.40
N PRO A 5 32.35 20.97 35.79
CA PRO A 5 31.00 21.38 35.39
C PRO A 5 30.84 21.52 33.87
N TRP A 6 31.88 22.02 33.19
CA TRP A 6 31.86 22.18 31.73
C TRP A 6 31.89 20.84 31.00
N ILE A 7 32.66 19.87 31.51
CA ILE A 7 32.67 18.50 30.96
C ILE A 7 31.30 17.83 31.16
N LEU A 8 30.71 17.95 32.35
CA LEU A 8 29.38 17.40 32.63
C LEU A 8 28.30 18.05 31.75
N PHE A 9 28.39 19.36 31.53
CA PHE A 9 27.50 20.08 30.63
C PHE A 9 27.63 19.59 29.18
N GLY A 10 28.87 19.42 28.68
CA GLY A 10 29.12 18.89 27.34
C GLY A 10 28.59 17.47 27.15
N LEU A 11 28.80 16.60 28.13
CA LEU A 11 28.26 15.23 28.12
C LEU A 11 26.72 15.21 28.13
N SER A 12 26.10 16.07 28.95
CA SER A 12 24.64 16.22 28.99
C SER A 12 24.07 16.69 27.65
N LEU A 13 24.73 17.67 27.02
CA LEU A 13 24.34 18.17 25.71
C LEU A 13 24.43 17.08 24.63
N LEU A 14 25.52 16.30 24.62
CA LEU A 14 25.70 15.19 23.69
C LEU A 14 24.65 14.10 23.90
N ALA A 15 24.36 13.74 25.16
CA ALA A 15 23.31 12.78 25.49
C ALA A 15 21.93 13.27 25.03
N GLY A 16 21.61 14.56 25.24
CA GLY A 16 20.37 15.16 24.80
C GLY A 16 20.23 15.17 23.27
N LEU A 17 21.28 15.54 22.55
CA LEU A 17 21.31 15.49 21.09
C LEU A 17 21.14 14.07 20.56
N TYR A 18 21.81 13.10 21.17
CA TYR A 18 21.68 11.68 20.81
C TYR A 18 20.25 11.18 20.98
N LEU A 19 19.63 11.45 22.14
CA LEU A 19 18.23 11.08 22.39
C LEU A 19 17.26 11.77 21.43
N LEU A 20 17.51 13.03 21.08
CA LEU A 20 16.70 13.76 20.11
C LEU A 20 16.77 13.12 18.72
N VAL A 21 17.97 12.76 18.25
CA VAL A 21 18.13 12.03 16.97
C VAL A 21 17.41 10.68 17.02
N LEU A 22 17.52 9.95 18.12
CA LEU A 22 16.85 8.66 18.29
C LEU A 22 15.32 8.81 18.28
N LEU A 23 14.79 9.87 18.90
CA LEU A 23 13.37 10.19 18.90
C LEU A 23 12.86 10.55 17.49
N LEU A 24 13.62 11.36 16.75
CA LEU A 24 13.26 11.74 15.37
C LEU A 24 13.27 10.52 14.44
N ASN A 25 14.30 9.67 14.54
CA ASN A 25 14.37 8.44 13.76
C ASN A 25 13.25 7.46 14.11
N GLY A 26 12.94 7.31 15.40
CA GLY A 26 11.82 6.49 15.87
C GLY A 26 10.47 7.01 15.37
N GLY A 27 10.27 8.33 15.38
CA GLY A 27 9.07 8.98 14.85
C GLY A 27 8.91 8.77 13.34
N ALA A 28 9.99 8.94 12.57
CA ALA A 28 9.97 8.71 11.13
C ALA A 28 9.66 7.24 10.80
N ALA A 29 10.33 6.29 11.48
CA ALA A 29 10.08 4.86 11.28
C ALA A 29 8.64 4.45 11.66
N LEU A 30 8.07 5.08 12.70
CA LEU A 30 6.70 4.84 13.10
C LEU A 30 5.70 5.38 12.05
N GLU A 31 5.94 6.57 11.51
CA GLU A 31 5.08 7.15 10.47
C GLU A 31 5.19 6.34 9.17
N ASP A 32 6.38 5.91 8.78
CA ASP A 32 6.57 5.02 7.62
C ASP A 32 5.82 3.70 7.80
N SER A 33 5.92 3.09 8.99
CA SER A 33 5.20 1.85 9.30
C SER A 33 3.68 2.07 9.29
N ARG A 34 3.20 3.21 9.79
CA ARG A 34 1.79 3.56 9.79
C ARG A 34 1.27 3.75 8.37
N SER A 35 2.01 4.48 7.53
CA SER A 35 1.72 4.68 6.12
C SER A 35 1.62 3.34 5.38
N GLU A 36 2.56 2.44 5.62
CA GLU A 36 2.58 1.11 5.01
C GLU A 36 1.39 0.25 5.45
N VAL A 37 1.01 0.29 6.73
CA VAL A 37 -0.18 -0.41 7.24
C VAL A 37 -1.46 0.15 6.60
N VAL A 38 -1.57 1.46 6.42
CA VAL A 38 -2.72 2.08 5.72
C VAL A 38 -2.78 1.60 4.28
N ARG A 39 -1.65 1.64 3.56
CA ARG A 39 -1.53 1.16 2.18
C ARG A 39 -1.94 -0.32 2.05
N LEU A 40 -1.45 -1.17 2.95
CA LEU A 40 -1.81 -2.60 2.97
C LEU A 40 -3.29 -2.82 3.29
N ARG A 41 -3.86 -2.03 4.19
CA ARG A 41 -5.29 -2.10 4.53
C ARG A 41 -6.17 -1.70 3.35
N GLU A 42 -5.79 -0.65 2.62
CA GLU A 42 -6.50 -0.22 1.41
C GLU A 42 -6.43 -1.29 0.31
N ARG A 43 -5.24 -1.86 0.04
CA ARG A 43 -5.08 -2.99 -0.89
C ARG A 43 -5.92 -4.20 -0.46
N SER A 44 -5.93 -4.54 0.82
CA SER A 44 -6.73 -5.65 1.36
C SER A 44 -8.23 -5.40 1.21
N ASN A 45 -8.71 -4.21 1.53
CA ASN A 45 -10.12 -3.85 1.33
C ASN A 45 -10.54 -3.93 -0.14
N LEU A 46 -9.67 -3.46 -1.04
CA LEU A 46 -9.90 -3.56 -2.48
C LEU A 46 -9.97 -5.01 -2.92
N ALA A 47 -8.97 -5.84 -2.56
CA ALA A 47 -8.95 -7.26 -2.83
C ALA A 47 -10.22 -7.96 -2.33
N LEU A 48 -10.67 -7.63 -1.12
CA LEU A 48 -11.85 -8.22 -0.51
C LEU A 48 -13.15 -7.78 -1.21
N SER A 49 -13.24 -6.53 -1.67
CA SER A 49 -14.37 -6.04 -2.47
C SER A 49 -14.45 -6.69 -3.85
N ILE A 50 -13.30 -7.00 -4.44
CA ILE A 50 -13.21 -7.78 -5.67
C ILE A 50 -13.66 -9.21 -5.37
N VAL A 51 -13.02 -9.94 -4.46
CA VAL A 51 -13.33 -11.36 -4.21
C VAL A 51 -14.80 -11.61 -3.83
N ARG A 52 -15.44 -10.68 -3.11
CA ARG A 52 -16.88 -10.79 -2.74
C ARG A 52 -17.84 -10.83 -3.93
N ASN A 53 -17.44 -10.32 -5.09
CA ASN A 53 -18.35 -10.08 -6.20
C ASN A 53 -18.63 -11.27 -7.11
N ASP A 54 -18.11 -12.47 -6.82
CA ASP A 54 -18.21 -13.70 -7.63
C ASP A 54 -18.17 -13.43 -9.15
N TRP A 55 -16.94 -13.31 -9.67
CA TRP A 55 -16.71 -12.80 -11.03
C TRP A 55 -16.89 -13.84 -12.13
N LEU A 56 -16.85 -15.13 -11.81
CA LEU A 56 -16.91 -16.17 -12.84
C LEU A 56 -18.27 -16.13 -13.55
N GLY A 57 -18.25 -16.15 -14.88
CA GLY A 57 -19.44 -16.01 -15.71
C GLY A 57 -20.01 -14.59 -15.83
N LYS A 58 -19.47 -13.60 -15.09
CA LYS A 58 -19.89 -12.20 -15.24
C LYS A 58 -19.45 -11.62 -16.57
N ASN A 59 -20.20 -10.62 -17.02
CA ASN A 59 -19.95 -9.97 -18.29
C ASN A 59 -18.64 -9.16 -18.26
N LYS A 60 -17.89 -9.15 -19.36
CA LYS A 60 -16.70 -8.32 -19.58
C LYS A 60 -16.96 -6.82 -19.31
N ALA A 61 -18.16 -6.33 -19.60
CA ALA A 61 -18.59 -4.98 -19.28
C ALA A 61 -18.60 -4.70 -17.77
N SER A 62 -18.90 -5.70 -16.93
CA SER A 62 -18.84 -5.55 -15.46
C SER A 62 -17.41 -5.36 -14.96
N VAL A 63 -16.45 -6.09 -15.53
CA VAL A 63 -15.02 -5.92 -15.24
C VAL A 63 -14.52 -4.56 -15.74
N THR A 64 -15.02 -4.12 -16.90
CA THR A 64 -14.69 -2.79 -17.46
C THR A 64 -15.26 -1.65 -16.60
N ASN A 65 -16.46 -1.81 -16.03
CA ASN A 65 -17.02 -0.83 -15.11
C ASN A 65 -16.26 -0.80 -13.78
N LEU A 66 -15.87 -1.96 -13.27
CA LEU A 66 -14.98 -2.05 -12.10
C LEU A 66 -13.65 -1.33 -12.39
N SER A 67 -13.04 -1.59 -13.54
CA SER A 67 -11.75 -1.00 -13.89
C SER A 67 -11.82 0.53 -13.95
N LYS A 68 -12.86 1.09 -14.57
CA LYS A 68 -13.09 2.55 -14.60
C LYS A 68 -13.32 3.15 -13.21
N GLY A 69 -14.05 2.45 -12.34
CA GLY A 69 -14.26 2.91 -10.97
C GLY A 69 -12.97 2.92 -10.15
N LEU A 70 -12.09 1.95 -10.37
CA LEU A 70 -10.82 1.82 -9.65
C LEU A 70 -9.71 2.71 -10.22
N GLU A 71 -9.73 2.99 -11.52
CA GLU A 71 -8.83 3.97 -12.15
C GLU A 71 -8.98 5.36 -11.52
N GLN A 72 -10.22 5.76 -11.16
CA GLN A 72 -10.48 7.00 -10.42
C GLN A 72 -9.86 7.03 -9.02
N HIS A 73 -9.52 5.86 -8.46
CA HIS A 73 -8.86 5.71 -7.15
C HIS A 73 -7.35 5.47 -7.29
N GLY A 74 -6.78 5.68 -8.49
CA GLY A 74 -5.34 5.53 -8.74
C GLY A 74 -4.85 4.09 -8.87
N VAL A 75 -5.76 3.12 -9.06
CA VAL A 75 -5.40 1.71 -9.26
C VAL A 75 -4.92 1.52 -10.69
N ILE A 76 -3.79 0.84 -10.86
CA ILE A 76 -3.24 0.53 -12.18
C ILE A 76 -4.16 -0.47 -12.89
N VAL A 77 -4.69 -0.05 -14.03
CA VAL A 77 -5.49 -0.88 -14.93
C VAL A 77 -4.72 -1.09 -16.24
N GLY A 78 -4.48 -2.35 -16.59
CA GLY A 78 -3.92 -2.74 -17.89
C GLY A 78 -4.90 -3.64 -18.62
N VAL A 79 -5.04 -3.46 -19.93
CA VAL A 79 -5.85 -4.36 -20.77
C VAL A 79 -4.95 -4.93 -21.86
N GLU A 80 -4.73 -6.23 -21.82
CA GLU A 80 -3.92 -6.97 -22.80
C GLU A 80 -4.75 -8.07 -23.44
N GLY A 81 -5.28 -7.78 -24.64
CA GLY A 81 -6.15 -8.69 -25.38
C GLY A 81 -7.42 -9.04 -24.61
N ASN A 82 -7.49 -10.27 -24.11
CA ASN A 82 -8.62 -10.80 -23.34
C ASN A 82 -8.41 -10.75 -21.82
N ASN A 83 -7.28 -10.20 -21.37
CA ASN A 83 -6.94 -10.09 -19.96
C ASN A 83 -7.08 -8.66 -19.46
N PHE A 84 -7.74 -8.48 -18.33
CA PHE A 84 -7.79 -7.23 -17.59
C PHE A 84 -6.95 -7.37 -16.33
N LYS A 85 -5.88 -6.58 -16.23
CA LYS A 85 -5.08 -6.44 -15.03
C LYS A 85 -5.62 -5.26 -14.22
N ILE A 86 -6.06 -5.50 -13.01
CA ILE A 86 -6.59 -4.49 -12.09
C ILE A 86 -5.86 -4.65 -10.77
N GLY A 87 -4.88 -3.77 -10.52
CA GLY A 87 -3.95 -3.93 -9.39
C GLY A 87 -3.26 -5.29 -9.44
N ASP A 88 -3.52 -6.10 -8.41
CA ASP A 88 -2.93 -7.43 -8.22
C ASP A 88 -3.76 -8.56 -8.86
N PHE A 89 -4.89 -8.24 -9.50
CA PHE A 89 -5.79 -9.22 -10.09
C PHE A 89 -5.67 -9.24 -11.61
N ILE A 90 -5.67 -10.44 -12.20
CA ILE A 90 -5.82 -10.66 -13.63
C ILE A 90 -7.16 -11.35 -13.86
N PHE A 91 -8.06 -10.68 -14.56
CA PHE A 91 -9.32 -11.24 -15.05
C PHE A 91 -9.11 -11.71 -16.48
N GLU A 92 -9.29 -13.00 -16.71
CA GLU A 92 -9.25 -13.61 -18.04
C GLU A 92 -10.68 -13.73 -18.56
N THR A 93 -10.92 -13.17 -19.76
CA THR A 93 -12.22 -13.20 -20.42
C THR A 93 -12.17 -14.08 -21.66
N ASN A 94 -13.24 -14.81 -21.94
CA ASN A 94 -13.44 -15.50 -23.20
C ASN A 94 -14.77 -15.05 -23.79
N GLY A 95 -14.71 -14.39 -24.96
CA GLY A 95 -15.85 -13.68 -25.51
C GLY A 95 -16.31 -12.58 -24.56
N ASP A 96 -17.54 -12.70 -24.06
CA ASP A 96 -18.20 -11.71 -23.21
C ASP A 96 -18.22 -12.09 -21.73
N SER A 97 -17.61 -13.21 -21.34
CA SER A 97 -17.65 -13.73 -19.97
C SER A 97 -16.27 -13.85 -19.34
N VAL A 98 -16.18 -13.59 -18.05
CA VAL A 98 -15.00 -13.88 -17.22
C VAL A 98 -14.93 -15.37 -16.96
N ILE A 99 -13.82 -15.99 -17.33
CA ILE A 99 -13.59 -17.42 -17.16
C ILE A 99 -12.61 -17.73 -16.02
N LYS A 100 -11.77 -16.75 -15.64
CA LYS A 100 -10.79 -16.92 -14.58
C LYS A 100 -10.44 -15.60 -13.93
N VAL A 101 -10.12 -15.66 -12.64
CA VAL A 101 -9.52 -14.54 -11.89
C VAL A 101 -8.28 -15.09 -11.18
N ASN A 102 -7.12 -14.51 -11.45
CA ASN A 102 -5.85 -14.85 -10.80
C ASN A 102 -5.40 -13.68 -9.92
N TYR A 103 -4.74 -13.99 -8.80
CA TYR A 103 -4.07 -13.03 -7.95
C TYR A 103 -2.55 -13.12 -8.17
N ILE A 104 -1.88 -11.99 -8.31
CA ILE A 104 -0.43 -11.86 -8.40
C ILE A 104 0.06 -11.21 -7.11
N ASP A 105 0.97 -11.88 -6.40
CA ASP A 105 1.68 -11.35 -5.23
C ASP A 105 3.01 -10.70 -5.67
#